data_AF-A0A0K2SQL0-F1
#
_entry.id   AF-A0A0K2SQL0-F1
#
_cell.length_a   1.000
_cell.length_b   1.000
_cell.length_c   1.000
_cell.angle_alpha   90.00
_cell.angle_beta   90.00
_cell.angle_gamma   90.00
#
_symmetry.space_group_name_H-M   'P 1'
#
loop_
_entity.id
_entity.type
_entity.pdbx_description
1 polymer ?
#
loop_
_entity_poly.entity_id
_entity_poly.type
_entity_poly.pdbx_seq_one_letter_code
_entity_poly.pdbx_strand_id
1 'polypeptide(L)'
;MQIEIRGAERLSFRERQVVALKEMGYGNQDVARRLGIGPASVATLYHRAKTKGYQVVIVLEGDPLGLFAPDDVSEENGAGEAGQGGPETEPE
;
A
#
# COMPACT_ATOMS: atom_id res chain seq x y z
N MET A 1 10.07 1.73 -9.87
CA MET A 1 9.59 1.40 -8.52
C MET A 1 10.73 1.66 -7.54
N GLN A 2 10.55 2.61 -6.62
CA GLN A 2 11.55 3.02 -5.65
C GLN A 2 11.07 2.65 -4.25
N ILE A 3 11.91 1.93 -3.48
CA ILE A 3 11.63 1.54 -2.11
C ILE A 3 12.60 2.27 -1.19
N GLU A 4 12.07 2.91 -0.15
CA GLU A 4 12.83 3.62 0.87
C GLU A 4 12.55 3.04 2.26
N ILE A 5 13.56 3.05 3.12
CA ILE A 5 13.41 2.75 4.55
C ILE A 5 13.63 4.04 5.33
N ARG A 6 12.56 4.65 5.83
CA ARG A 6 12.61 5.84 6.71
C ARG A 6 12.84 5.42 8.15
N GLY A 7 13.53 6.25 8.94
CA GLY A 7 13.89 5.92 10.32
C GLY A 7 15.05 4.92 10.44
N ALA A 8 15.79 4.68 9.35
CA ALA A 8 16.92 3.75 9.30
C ALA A 8 18.09 4.15 10.22
N GLU A 9 18.17 5.43 10.60
CA GLU A 9 19.13 5.97 11.56
C GLU A 9 18.91 5.43 12.99
N ARG A 10 17.69 5.01 13.33
CA ARG A 10 17.37 4.39 14.63
C ARG A 10 17.79 2.92 14.71
N LEU A 11 18.07 2.31 13.57
CA LEU A 11 18.47 0.91 13.43
C LEU A 11 20.00 0.78 13.57
N SER A 12 20.45 -0.28 14.22
CA SER A 12 21.84 -0.72 14.14
C SER A 12 22.15 -1.23 12.74
N PHE A 13 23.44 -1.33 12.41
CA PHE A 13 23.87 -1.84 11.10
C PHE A 13 23.29 -3.22 10.77
N ARG A 14 23.28 -4.14 11.74
CA ARG A 14 22.72 -5.48 11.56
C ARG A 14 21.19 -5.47 11.39
N GLU A 15 20.49 -4.62 12.13
CA GLU A 15 19.05 -4.43 11.94
C GLU A 15 18.74 -3.89 10.54
N ARG A 16 19.50 -2.90 10.05
CA ARG A 16 19.32 -2.38 8.68
C ARG A 16 19.49 -3.47 7.62
N GLN A 17 20.52 -4.30 7.75
CA GLN A 17 20.75 -5.42 6.82
C GLN A 17 19.59 -6.42 6.85
N VAL A 18 19.12 -6.79 8.04
CA VAL A 18 18.00 -7.71 8.20
C VAL A 18 16.72 -7.12 7.62
N VAL A 19 16.38 -5.87 7.96
CA VAL A 19 15.19 -5.18 7.44
C VAL A 19 15.23 -5.10 5.92
N ALA A 20 16.32 -4.62 5.32
CA ALA A 20 16.42 -4.48 3.87
C ALA A 20 16.11 -5.80 3.14
N LEU A 21 16.67 -6.92 3.60
CA LEU A 21 16.39 -8.22 3.00
C LEU A 21 14.97 -8.73 3.31
N LYS A 22 14.47 -8.55 4.55
CA LYS A 22 13.11 -8.99 4.92
C LYS A 22 12.04 -8.26 4.11
N GLU A 23 12.20 -6.95 3.91
CA GLU A 23 11.25 -6.12 3.16
C GLU A 23 11.34 -6.32 1.64
N MET A 24 12.48 -6.82 1.15
CA MET A 24 12.62 -7.33 -0.23
C MET A 24 12.04 -8.75 -0.42
N GLY A 25 11.41 -9.34 0.60
CA GLY A 25 10.72 -10.62 0.52
C GLY A 25 11.53 -11.86 0.90
N TYR A 26 12.76 -11.71 1.40
CA TYR A 26 13.57 -12.87 1.77
C TYR A 26 13.08 -13.56 3.06
N GLY A 27 13.15 -14.90 3.09
CA GLY A 27 12.84 -15.72 4.25
C GLY A 27 13.93 -15.65 5.33
N ASN A 28 13.61 -16.03 6.57
CA ASN A 28 14.58 -15.96 7.68
C ASN A 28 15.81 -16.84 7.42
N GLN A 29 15.63 -18.00 6.79
CA GLN A 29 16.72 -18.91 6.41
C GLN A 29 17.65 -18.30 5.36
N ASP A 30 17.09 -17.60 4.37
CA ASP A 30 17.89 -16.96 3.31
C ASP A 30 18.70 -15.79 3.85
N VAL A 31 18.06 -14.96 4.69
CA VAL A 31 18.73 -13.86 5.38
C VAL A 31 19.84 -14.37 6.29
N ALA A 32 19.58 -15.45 7.06
CA ALA A 32 20.55 -16.08 7.93
C ALA A 32 21.80 -16.55 7.17
N ARG A 33 21.61 -17.28 6.07
CA ARG A 33 22.71 -17.72 5.20
C ARG A 33 23.51 -16.55 4.63
N ARG A 34 22.83 -15.49 4.17
CA ARG A 34 23.48 -14.34 3.53
C ARG A 34 24.26 -13.47 4.52
N LEU A 35 23.81 -13.39 5.77
CA LEU A 35 24.43 -12.54 6.81
C LEU A 35 25.36 -13.30 7.76
N GLY A 36 25.42 -14.63 7.66
CA GLY A 36 26.25 -15.50 8.51
C GLY A 36 25.78 -15.54 9.96
N ILE A 37 24.47 -15.49 10.21
CA ILE A 37 23.87 -15.50 11.55
C ILE A 37 22.76 -16.56 11.64
N GLY A 38 22.32 -16.88 12.85
CA GLY A 38 21.23 -17.86 13.05
C GLY A 38 19.85 -17.32 12.63
N PRO A 39 18.92 -18.17 12.14
CA PRO A 39 17.56 -17.76 11.80
C PRO A 39 16.78 -17.14 12.97
N ALA A 40 17.03 -17.60 14.20
CA ALA A 40 16.48 -17.01 15.41
C ALA A 40 17.00 -15.58 15.63
N SER A 41 18.30 -15.33 15.38
CA SER A 41 18.89 -14.00 15.45
C SER A 41 18.27 -13.05 14.42
N VAL A 42 17.98 -13.53 13.20
CA VAL A 42 17.25 -12.76 12.18
C VAL A 42 15.89 -12.34 12.71
N ALA A 43 15.11 -13.29 13.25
CA ALA A 43 13.78 -13.00 13.80
C ALA A 43 13.84 -11.96 14.94
N THR A 44 14.77 -12.12 15.88
CA THR A 44 14.98 -11.19 16.99
C THR A 44 15.38 -9.79 16.53
N LEU A 45 16.33 -9.68 15.59
CA LEU A 45 16.76 -8.40 15.04
C LEU A 45 15.63 -7.72 14.26
N TYR A 46 14.87 -8.49 13.47
CA TYR A 46 13.75 -7.95 12.72
C TYR A 46 12.64 -7.44 13.64
N HIS A 47 12.27 -8.18 14.68
CA HIS A 47 11.30 -7.73 15.69
C HIS A 47 11.79 -6.46 16.40
N ARG A 48 13.04 -6.44 16.86
CA ARG A 48 13.64 -5.26 17.50
C ARG A 48 13.64 -4.05 16.58
N ALA A 49 13.94 -4.23 15.30
CA ALA A 49 13.85 -3.15 14.31
C ALA A 49 12.43 -2.59 14.23
N LYS A 50 11.39 -3.46 14.15
CA LYS A 50 9.98 -3.01 14.09
C LYS A 50 9.59 -2.16 15.29
N THR A 51 10.04 -2.52 16.49
CA THR A 51 9.76 -1.75 17.71
C THR A 51 10.37 -0.34 17.72
N LYS A 52 11.35 -0.06 16.85
CA LYS A 52 11.97 1.27 16.71
C LYS A 52 11.23 2.20 15.75
N GLY A 53 10.18 1.69 15.08
CA GLY A 53 9.30 2.50 14.23
C GLY A 53 9.94 2.99 12.93
N TYR A 54 10.74 2.15 12.26
CA TYR A 54 11.09 2.42 10.86
C TYR A 54 9.86 2.23 9.96
N GLN A 55 9.87 2.86 8.79
CA GLN A 55 8.79 2.75 7.81
C GLN A 55 9.37 2.30 6.47
N VAL A 56 8.63 1.43 5.78
CA VAL A 56 8.90 1.09 4.38
C VAL A 56 7.96 1.91 3.53
N VAL A 57 8.53 2.69 2.62
CA VAL A 57 7.77 3.58 1.73
C VAL A 57 8.06 3.18 0.30
N ILE A 58 7.01 3.07 -0.50
CA ILE A 58 7.11 2.96 -1.95
C ILE A 58 6.81 4.33 -2.51
N VAL A 59 7.73 4.87 -3.32
CA VAL A 59 7.53 6.14 -4.02
C VAL A 59 7.06 5.81 -5.44
N LEU A 60 5.89 6.35 -5.79
CA LEU A 60 5.23 6.21 -7.08
C LEU A 60 5.06 7.60 -7.69
N GLU A 61 5.42 7.76 -8.96
CA GLU A 61 5.17 8.99 -9.70
C GLU A 61 3.75 8.94 -10.29
N GLY A 62 2.87 9.83 -9.86
CA GLY A 62 1.45 9.81 -10.25
C GLY A 62 0.69 8.66 -9.57
N ASP A 63 -0.24 8.04 -10.31
CA ASP A 63 -1.04 6.91 -9.84
C ASP A 63 -0.88 5.68 -10.76
N PRO A 64 0.31 5.05 -10.80
CA PRO A 64 0.55 3.90 -11.67
C PRO A 64 -0.20 2.65 -11.21
N LEU A 65 -0.78 2.65 -10.01
CA LEU A 65 -1.58 1.55 -9.49
C LEU A 65 -3.09 1.76 -9.72
N GLY A 66 -3.50 2.94 -10.20
CA GLY A 66 -4.91 3.28 -10.43
C GLY A 66 -5.76 3.24 -9.16
N LEU A 67 -5.17 3.56 -8.00
CA LEU A 67 -5.83 3.43 -6.69
C LEU A 67 -6.54 4.72 -6.24
N PHE A 68 -6.27 5.84 -6.89
CA PHE A 68 -6.72 7.17 -6.47
C PHE A 68 -7.60 7.85 -7.52
N ALA A 69 -8.08 7.10 -8.52
CA ALA A 69 -9.16 7.56 -9.37
C ALA A 69 -10.38 7.86 -8.48
N PRO A 70 -11.06 9.01 -8.65
CA PRO A 70 -12.32 9.23 -7.97
C PRO A 70 -13.25 8.09 -8.38
N ASP A 71 -13.73 7.33 -7.40
CA ASP A 71 -14.88 6.47 -7.61
C ASP A 71 -15.98 7.42 -8.12
N ASP A 72 -16.31 7.32 -9.42
CA ASP A 72 -17.58 7.83 -9.92
C ASP A 72 -18.65 7.01 -9.18
N VAL A 73 -18.99 7.48 -7.97
CA VAL A 73 -20.23 7.17 -7.29
C VAL A 73 -21.32 7.66 -8.23
N SER A 74 -21.66 6.77 -9.15
CA SER A 74 -22.84 6.85 -9.98
C SER A 74 -24.01 6.85 -9.01
N GLU A 75 -24.49 8.05 -8.69
CA GLU A 75 -25.81 8.25 -8.11
C GLU A 75 -26.83 7.83 -9.17
N GLU A 76 -27.04 6.53 -9.31
CA GLU A 76 -28.24 5.98 -9.90
C GLU A 76 -29.07 5.37 -8.76
N ASN A 77 -30.00 6.18 -8.21
CA ASN A 77 -31.42 5.83 -8.01
C ASN A 77 -32.10 6.74 -6.97
N GLY A 78 -33.11 7.48 -7.44
CA GLY A 78 -34.07 8.22 -6.60
C GLY A 78 -35.29 8.65 -7.42
N ALA A 79 -36.33 7.82 -7.36
CA ALA A 79 -37.57 7.85 -8.11
C ALA A 79 -38.41 9.15 -8.05
N GLY A 80 -39.26 9.34 -9.07
CA GLY A 80 -40.38 10.28 -9.04
C GLY A 80 -41.19 10.33 -10.34
N GLU A 81 -41.96 9.27 -10.63
CA GLU A 81 -43.11 9.37 -11.54
C GLU A 81 -44.14 10.38 -11.00
N ALA A 82 -44.62 11.30 -11.85
CA ALA A 82 -46.05 11.67 -11.95
C ALA A 82 -46.24 12.84 -12.94
N GLY A 83 -47.01 12.59 -14.01
CA GLY A 83 -47.45 13.67 -14.90
C GLY A 83 -48.06 13.20 -16.21
N GLN A 84 -49.11 12.36 -16.13
CA GLN A 84 -50.01 12.12 -17.27
C GLN A 84 -50.73 13.41 -17.65
N GLY A 85 -50.79 13.71 -18.95
CA GLY A 85 -51.64 14.77 -19.51
C GLY A 85 -51.34 15.05 -20.98
N GLY A 86 -51.78 14.18 -21.90
CA GLY A 86 -51.94 14.53 -23.32
C GLY A 86 -53.32 15.19 -23.58
N PRO A 87 -53.75 15.42 -24.85
CA PRO A 87 -53.03 15.24 -26.12
C PRO A 87 -53.07 16.49 -27.04
N GLU A 88 -52.47 16.30 -28.21
CA GLU A 88 -52.39 17.12 -29.42
C GLU A 88 -53.70 17.83 -29.84
N THR A 89 -53.61 19.05 -30.42
CA THR A 89 -53.91 19.40 -31.84
C THR A 89 -54.05 20.93 -32.01
N GLU A 90 -53.15 21.55 -32.78
CA GLU A 90 -53.44 22.72 -33.64
C GLU A 90 -53.81 22.15 -35.03
N PRO A 91 -54.83 22.68 -35.74
CA PRO A 91 -54.63 23.88 -36.56
C PRO A 91 -55.88 24.76 -36.83
N GLU A 92 -55.65 26.03 -37.22
CA GLU A 92 -56.15 26.67 -38.47
C GLU A 92 -55.49 28.04 -38.69
#